data_AF-A0A537GPT2-F1
#
_entry.id   AF-A0A537GPT2-F1
#
_cell.length_a   1.000
_cell.length_b   1.000
_cell.length_c   1.000
_cell.angle_alpha   90.00
_cell.angle_beta   90.00
_cell.angle_gamma   90.00
#
_symmetry.space_group_name_H-M   'P 1'
#
loop_
_entity.id
_entity.type
_entity.pdbx_description
1 polymer ?
#
loop_
_entity_poly.entity_id
_entity_poly.type
_entity_poly.pdbx_seq_one_letter_code
_entity_poly.pdbx_strand_id
1 'polypeptide(L)' 'MEWQMRDALICNECEDSQAFPKDIVELESSLGISREELMADMEKGKRCILCGLVLEAGPIARPIKKTQPNER' A
#
# COMPACT_ATOMS: atom_id res chain seq x y z
N MET A 1 5.03 -19.18 0.22
CA MET A 1 5.11 -18.17 1.30
C MET A 1 5.01 -16.80 0.65
N GLU A 2 3.85 -16.44 0.08
CA GLU A 2 3.87 -15.52 -1.10
C GLU A 2 2.78 -14.45 -1.17
N TRP A 3 2.00 -14.18 -0.11
CA TRP A 3 0.90 -13.19 -0.23
C TRP A 3 0.75 -12.21 0.94
N GLN A 4 1.52 -12.35 2.03
CA GLN A 4 1.31 -11.52 3.24
C GLN A 4 1.92 -10.11 3.20
N MET A 5 2.69 -9.74 2.17
CA MET A 5 3.34 -8.42 2.09
C MET A 5 2.57 -7.37 1.28
N ARG A 6 1.60 -7.75 0.44
CA ARG A 6 0.89 -6.77 -0.39
C ARG A 6 -0.14 -5.95 0.41
N ASP A 7 -0.77 -6.54 1.41
CA ASP A 7 -1.69 -5.82 2.31
C ASP A 7 -0.98 -4.79 3.20
N ALA A 8 0.32 -4.92 3.44
CA ALA A 8 1.05 -4.03 4.35
C ALA A 8 1.42 -2.67 3.74
N LEU A 9 1.20 -2.48 2.44
CA LEU A 9 1.61 -1.29 1.68
C LEU A 9 0.42 -0.49 1.15
N ILE A 10 -0.72 -0.57 1.83
CA ILE A 10 -1.92 0.21 1.51
C ILE A 10 -2.13 1.20 2.65
N CYS A 11 -2.31 2.48 2.33
CA CYS A 11 -2.66 3.47 3.34
C CYS A 11 -4.11 3.26 3.82
N ASN A 12 -4.40 3.64 5.06
CA ASN A 12 -5.72 3.45 5.67
C ASN A 12 -6.87 4.00 4.81
N GLU A 13 -6.67 5.13 4.12
CA GLU A 13 -7.69 5.72 3.25
C GLU A 13 -8.04 4.82 2.07
N CYS A 14 -7.03 4.24 1.42
CA CYS A 14 -7.23 3.33 0.30
C CYS A 14 -7.74 1.95 0.74
N GLU A 15 -7.38 1.51 1.94
CA GLU A 15 -7.93 0.29 2.55
C GLU A 15 -9.43 0.46 2.85
N ASP A 16 -9.81 1.54 3.55
CA ASP A 16 -11.20 1.82 3.94
C ASP A 16 -12.11 2.05 2.73
N SER A 17 -11.58 2.76 1.72
CA SER A 17 -12.33 3.04 0.48
C SER A 17 -12.36 1.86 -0.50
N GLN A 18 -11.69 0.74 -0.21
CA GLN A 18 -11.48 -0.37 -1.15
C GLN A 18 -11.02 0.14 -2.53
N ALA A 19 -10.03 1.04 -2.51
CA ALA A 19 -9.59 1.74 -3.71
C ALA A 19 -8.95 0.79 -4.73
N PHE A 20 -9.13 1.09 -6.01
CA PHE A 20 -8.47 0.34 -7.07
C PHE A 20 -7.02 0.82 -7.28
N PRO A 21 -6.09 -0.08 -7.65
CA PRO A 21 -4.72 0.31 -7.94
C PRO A 21 -4.70 1.26 -9.14
N LYS A 22 -4.10 2.44 -8.94
CA LYS A 22 -3.82 3.37 -10.05
C LYS A 22 -2.74 2.80 -10.95
N ASP A 23 -2.83 3.14 -12.23
CA ASP A 23 -1.75 2.82 -13.17
C ASP A 23 -0.46 3.53 -12.75
N ILE A 24 0.68 2.88 -13.00
CA ILE A 24 1.98 3.44 -12.62
C ILE A 24 2.26 4.78 -13.31
N VAL A 25 1.80 4.96 -14.56
CA VAL A 25 1.93 6.22 -15.29
C VAL A 25 1.09 7.31 -14.63
N GLU A 26 -0.09 6.97 -14.12
CA GLU A 26 -0.94 7.90 -13.39
C GLU A 26 -0.30 8.33 -12.06
N LEU A 27 0.37 7.40 -11.37
CA LEU A 27 1.10 7.67 -10.14
C LEU A 27 2.33 8.55 -10.40
N GLU A 28 3.13 8.26 -11.43
CA GLU A 28 4.25 9.11 -11.85
C GLU A 28 3.80 10.54 -12.13
N SER A 29 2.71 10.69 -12.90
CA SER A 29 2.15 12.00 -13.21
C SER A 29 1.61 12.73 -11.98
N SER A 30 0.99 12.02 -11.04
CA SER A 30 0.39 12.62 -9.84
C SER A 30 1.44 13.04 -8.81
N LEU A 31 2.52 12.26 -8.69
CA LEU A 31 3.57 12.47 -7.69
C LEU A 31 4.71 13.33 -8.21
N GLY A 32 4.84 13.50 -9.53
CA GLY A 32 5.92 14.26 -10.15
C GLY A 32 7.30 13.61 -9.97
N ILE A 33 7.34 12.29 -9.78
CA ILE A 33 8.58 11.51 -9.62
C ILE A 33 8.76 10.53 -10.78
N SER A 34 10.00 10.15 -11.05
CA SER A 34 10.32 9.16 -12.09
C SER A 34 9.91 7.74 -11.66
N ARG A 35 9.56 6.90 -12.64
CA ARG A 35 9.25 5.48 -12.42
C ARG A 35 10.23 4.74 -11.54
N GLU A 36 11.53 4.97 -11.77
CA GLU A 36 12.59 4.30 -11.02
C GLU A 36 12.53 4.62 -9.53
N GLU A 37 12.29 5.90 -9.20
CA GLU A 37 12.13 6.34 -7.82
C GLU A 37 10.85 5.78 -7.20
N LEU A 38 9.74 5.82 -7.94
CA LEU A 38 8.45 5.26 -7.50
C LEU A 38 8.55 3.76 -7.19
N MET A 39 9.16 2.98 -8.09
CA MET A 39 9.35 1.54 -7.91
C MET A 39 10.30 1.24 -6.75
N ALA A 40 11.38 2.01 -6.58
CA ALA A 40 12.30 1.85 -5.47
C ALA A 40 11.63 2.13 -4.11
N ASP A 41 10.73 3.12 -4.04
CA ASP A 41 9.97 3.42 -2.83
C ASP A 41 8.88 2.38 -2.55
N MET A 42 8.19 1.88 -3.59
CA MET A 42 7.20 0.80 -3.45
C MET A 42 7.85 -0.52 -3.01
N GLU A 43 8.99 -0.89 -3.58
CA GLU A 43 9.75 -2.09 -3.19
C GLU A 43 10.24 -2.02 -1.74
N LYS A 44 10.63 -0.83 -1.29
CA LYS A 44 11.01 -0.57 0.11
C LYS A 44 9.81 -0.45 1.05
N GLY A 45 8.59 -0.53 0.53
CA GLY A 45 7.37 -0.40 1.31
C GLY A 45 7.12 0.99 1.88
N LYS A 46 7.70 2.03 1.27
CA LYS A 46 7.59 3.42 1.73
C LYS A 46 6.36 4.13 1.20
N ARG A 47 5.72 3.60 0.15
CA ARG A 47 4.57 4.23 -0.52
C ARG A 47 3.40 3.28 -0.65
N CYS A 48 2.21 3.86 -0.61
CA CYS A 48 0.98 3.15 -0.88
C CYS A 48 0.97 2.64 -2.33
N ILE A 49 0.68 1.36 -2.55
CA ILE A 49 0.61 0.79 -3.90
C ILE A 49 -0.57 1.31 -4.72
N LEU A 50 -1.60 1.86 -4.05
CA LEU A 50 -2.83 2.31 -4.70
C LEU A 50 -2.78 3.79 -5.08
N CYS A 51 -2.24 4.64 -4.20
CA CYS A 51 -2.21 6.09 -4.39
C CYS A 51 -0.82 6.71 -4.43
N GLY A 52 0.25 5.94 -4.16
CA GLY A 52 1.63 6.43 -4.20
C GLY A 52 2.01 7.41 -3.09
N LEU A 53 1.10 7.70 -2.16
CA LEU A 53 1.38 8.51 -0.97
C LEU A 53 2.44 7.85 -0.11
N VAL A 54 3.31 8.66 0.48
CA VAL A 54 4.32 8.20 1.43
C VAL A 54 3.61 7.67 2.66
N LEU A 55 3.89 6.41 2.99
CA LEU A 55 3.54 5.79 4.25
C LEU A 55 4.55 6.34 5.26
N GLU A 56 4.15 7.34 6.06
CA GLU A 56 5.00 7.83 7.14
C GLU A 56 5.43 6.66 8.03
N ALA A 57 6.67 6.70 8.51
CA ALA A 57 7.29 5.67 9.34
C ALA A 57 6.69 5.60 10.78
N GLY A 58 5.37 5.72 10.90
CA GLY A 58 4.64 5.10 12.01
C GLY A 58 4.74 3.59 11.86
N PRO A 59 4.73 2.83 12.98
CA PRO A 59 4.88 1.39 12.94
C PRO A 59 3.89 0.82 11.92
N ILE A 60 4.47 0.23 10.86
CA ILE A 60 3.78 -0.49 9.77
C ILE A 60 2.50 -1.05 10.35
N ALA A 61 1.36 -0.57 9.82
CA ALA A 61 0.03 -0.97 10.24
C ALA A 61 0.06 -2.48 10.47
N ARG A 62 -0.10 -2.85 11.75
CA ARG A 62 0.09 -4.21 12.23
C ARG A 62 -0.74 -5.12 11.33
N PRO A 63 -0.29 -6.35 11.04
CA PRO A 63 -1.15 -7.31 10.37
C PRO A 63 -2.44 -7.38 11.17
N ILE A 64 -3.56 -6.97 10.57
CA ILE A 64 -4.88 -7.25 11.13
C ILE A 64 -4.91 -8.77 11.21
N LYS A 65 -4.71 -9.31 12.42
CA LYS A 65 -5.03 -10.71 12.69
C LYS A 65 -6.45 -10.86 12.17
N LYS A 66 -6.64 -11.69 11.14
CA LYS A 66 -7.94 -12.26 10.83
C LYS A 66 -8.43 -12.95 12.11
N THR A 67 -9.20 -12.25 12.92
CA THR A 67 -10.15 -12.88 13.82
C THR A 67 -11.42 -13.08 13.03
N GLN A 68 -11.45 -14.17 12.27
CA GLN A 68 -12.65 -14.99 12.14
C GLN A 68 -12.18 -16.45 12.23
N PRO A 69 -12.93 -17.37 12.86
CA PRO A 69 -14.36 -17.29 13.18
C PRO A 69 -14.67 -17.59 14.67
N ASN A 70 -15.81 -17.10 15.17
CA ASN A 70 -16.53 -17.87 16.18
C ASN A 70 -18.02 -17.79 15.90
N GLU A 71 -18.40 -18.59 14.91
CA GLU A 71 -19.62 -19.38 14.96
C GLU A 71 -19.78 -20.01 16.36
N ARG A 72 -20.80 -19.57 17.11
CA ARG A 72 -21.50 -20.41 18.06
C ARG A 72 -22.92 -19.93 18.29
#